data_AF-A0A7Y5HAT5-F1
#
_entry.id   AF-A0A7Y5HAT5-F1
#
_cell.length_a   1.000
_cell.length_b   1.000
_cell.length_c   1.000
_cell.angle_alpha   90.00
_cell.angle_beta   90.00
_cell.angle_gamma   90.00
#
_symmetry.space_group_name_H-M   'P 1'
#
loop_
_entity.id
_entity.type
_entity.pdbx_description
1 polymer ?
#
loop_
_entity_poly.entity_id
_entity_poly.type
_entity_poly.pdbx_seq_one_letter_code
_entity_poly.pdbx_strand_id
1 'polypeptide(L)'
;MKPSLALAFALLVASAVSAQVVVIDNDGSMQKGRSLLVSPDGSVRLATDRQPIELKLESIAEVVYEARTPNLLDKGWELYLNSDDPRRRDILAGFPGDETTKDHIRMSGTDAGDIDVPLVFALALCSRANGEPPAVEFNPDSLKEDELIFRSGDAGNETRDRDKGHVLGVGREAITFKSSLFAAERKYRVPDVDRVLFAALKSTVELQGIQVTVSTRRGTRVTGRLLEMNDKVCRVETTFQYRKKPYVLDLLADSVMSILVRNGNLVYLSDLTPVARQTWSGVIEDPEAAPDAPREPVFFLDRGVQSAAPASIRGVRFRKSISTRRHVELEFRLDGNFSRFSAIAGVSDEAEPKEHAQPRMKFRVLADGKEVWASKLATWESPGEDVRLDVRGVQILVLVSDFEEFSDALTWGVWGDARVVR
;
A
#
# COMPACT_ATOMS: atom_id res chain seq x y z
N MET A 1 43.42 19.97 -35.02
CA MET A 1 42.02 20.47 -34.99
C MET A 1 41.10 19.26 -35.10
N LYS A 2 40.33 18.97 -34.05
CA LYS A 2 39.35 17.88 -33.99
C LYS A 2 38.03 18.36 -34.63
N PRO A 3 37.30 17.55 -35.43
CA PRO A 3 35.93 17.89 -35.79
C PRO A 3 35.00 17.55 -34.61
N SER A 4 34.06 18.45 -34.37
CA SER A 4 33.06 18.41 -33.31
C SER A 4 32.08 17.25 -33.49
N LEU A 5 31.90 16.44 -32.45
CA LEU A 5 30.83 15.44 -32.34
C LEU A 5 29.52 16.19 -32.04
N ALA A 6 28.69 16.43 -33.06
CA ALA A 6 27.29 16.78 -32.86
C ALA A 6 26.52 15.48 -32.64
N LEU A 7 26.10 15.25 -31.39
CA LEU A 7 25.31 14.10 -30.98
C LEU A 7 23.89 14.25 -31.57
N ALA A 8 23.61 13.52 -32.64
CA ALA A 8 22.27 13.44 -33.22
C ALA A 8 21.37 12.59 -32.30
N PHE A 9 20.44 13.25 -31.62
CA PHE A 9 19.32 12.57 -30.95
C PHE A 9 18.41 11.97 -32.03
N ALA A 10 18.50 10.66 -32.24
CA ALA A 10 17.57 9.94 -33.09
C ALA A 10 16.19 9.90 -32.42
N LEU A 11 15.23 10.57 -33.06
CA LEU A 11 13.81 10.53 -32.73
C LEU A 11 13.26 9.16 -33.14
N LEU A 12 13.11 8.23 -32.19
CA LEU A 12 12.41 6.98 -32.43
C LEU A 12 10.91 7.22 -32.28
N VAL A 13 10.20 7.34 -33.39
CA VAL A 13 8.73 7.27 -33.41
C VAL A 13 8.33 5.81 -33.28
N ALA A 14 8.03 5.38 -32.06
CA ALA A 14 7.30 4.14 -31.81
C ALA A 14 5.85 4.50 -31.47
N SER A 15 4.93 4.19 -32.37
CA SER A 15 3.50 4.23 -32.10
C SER A 15 3.12 3.06 -31.19
N ALA A 16 3.26 3.25 -29.88
CA ALA A 16 2.45 2.55 -28.90
C ALA A 16 1.26 3.45 -28.59
N VAL A 17 0.06 2.89 -28.38
CA VAL A 17 -1.01 3.61 -27.67
C VAL A 17 -0.38 4.09 -26.37
N SER A 18 -0.08 5.39 -26.29
CA SER A 18 0.76 5.93 -25.23
C SER A 18 0.08 5.68 -23.91
N ALA A 19 0.71 4.91 -23.03
CA ALA A 19 0.29 4.87 -21.64
C ALA A 19 0.23 6.32 -21.14
N GLN A 20 -0.94 6.74 -20.68
CA GLN A 20 -1.11 8.08 -20.14
C GLN A 20 -0.50 8.10 -18.73
N VAL A 21 0.56 8.89 -18.57
CA VAL A 21 1.18 9.14 -17.27
C VAL A 21 0.59 10.40 -16.69
N VAL A 22 0.15 10.32 -15.45
CA VAL A 22 -0.30 11.47 -14.65
C VAL A 22 0.69 11.67 -13.53
N VAL A 23 1.29 12.85 -13.48
CA VAL A 23 2.08 13.32 -12.35
C VAL A 23 1.18 14.21 -11.50
N ILE A 24 1.06 13.89 -10.23
CA ILE A 24 0.31 14.65 -9.23
C ILE A 24 1.35 15.33 -8.34
N ASP A 25 1.34 16.65 -8.30
CA ASP A 25 2.22 17.44 -7.44
C ASP A 25 1.67 17.51 -6.01
N ASN A 26 2.50 17.92 -5.05
CA ASN A 26 2.15 18.03 -3.63
C ASN A 26 0.93 18.93 -3.39
N ASP A 27 0.71 19.95 -4.25
CA ASP A 27 -0.43 20.85 -4.16
C ASP A 27 -1.73 20.26 -4.75
N GLY A 28 -1.67 19.06 -5.33
CA GLY A 28 -2.77 18.37 -6.00
C GLY A 28 -2.95 18.74 -7.48
N SER A 29 -2.12 19.62 -8.04
CA SER A 29 -2.13 19.87 -9.48
C SER A 29 -1.68 18.63 -10.25
N MET A 30 -2.20 18.47 -11.46
CA MET A 30 -1.99 17.28 -12.27
C MET A 30 -1.40 17.64 -13.63
N GLN A 31 -0.36 16.92 -14.02
CA GLN A 31 0.31 17.05 -15.31
C GLN A 31 0.23 15.73 -16.06
N LYS A 32 -0.13 15.77 -17.35
CA LYS A 32 -0.33 14.57 -18.17
C LYS A 32 0.78 14.46 -19.23
N GLY A 33 1.30 13.26 -19.40
CA GLY A 33 2.37 12.96 -20.36
C GLY A 33 2.34 11.51 -20.85
N ARG A 34 3.38 11.14 -21.59
CA ARG A 34 3.56 9.82 -22.22
C ARG A 34 4.44 8.90 -21.38
N SER A 35 5.46 9.45 -20.74
CA SER A 35 6.38 8.69 -19.88
C SER A 35 7.06 9.60 -18.87
N LEU A 36 7.36 9.05 -17.69
CA LEU A 36 8.27 9.66 -16.74
C LEU A 36 9.68 9.16 -17.02
N LEU A 37 10.64 10.06 -17.09
CA LEU A 37 12.05 9.77 -17.20
C LEU A 37 12.76 10.25 -15.94
N VAL A 38 13.53 9.38 -15.31
CA VAL A 38 14.44 9.72 -14.21
C VAL A 38 15.83 9.27 -14.62
N SER A 39 16.74 10.22 -14.76
CA SER A 39 18.13 9.92 -15.15
C SER A 39 18.99 9.65 -13.90
N PRO A 40 20.12 8.94 -14.03
CA PRO A 40 21.02 8.67 -12.90
C PRO A 40 21.60 9.92 -12.21
N ASP A 41 21.56 11.08 -12.85
CA ASP A 41 21.96 12.37 -12.26
C ASP A 41 20.86 13.01 -11.40
N GLY A 42 19.70 12.36 -11.28
CA GLY A 42 18.54 12.84 -10.53
C GLY A 42 17.60 13.75 -11.32
N SER A 43 17.88 14.04 -12.59
CA SER A 43 16.95 14.80 -13.43
C SER A 43 15.65 14.04 -13.67
N VAL A 44 14.51 14.71 -13.47
CA VAL A 44 13.17 14.14 -13.67
C VAL A 44 12.46 14.90 -14.79
N ARG A 45 11.99 14.17 -15.80
CA ARG A 45 11.28 14.74 -16.94
C ARG A 45 9.99 14.00 -17.21
N LEU A 46 8.91 14.73 -17.45
CA LEU A 46 7.69 14.20 -18.03
C LEU A 46 7.72 14.43 -19.55
N ALA A 47 7.85 13.36 -20.33
CA ALA A 47 7.74 13.44 -21.77
C ALA A 47 6.28 13.74 -22.15
N THR A 48 6.06 14.77 -22.97
CA THR A 48 4.72 15.14 -23.47
C THR A 48 4.69 15.13 -25.00
N ASP A 49 3.52 15.25 -25.61
CA ASP A 49 3.39 15.43 -27.08
C ASP A 49 4.00 16.76 -27.58
N ARG A 50 4.25 17.70 -26.68
CA ARG A 50 4.90 18.98 -26.95
C ARG A 50 6.36 18.90 -26.50
N GLN A 51 6.77 19.80 -25.62
CA GLN A 51 8.08 19.78 -25.01
C GLN A 51 8.05 18.99 -23.69
N PRO A 52 9.14 18.28 -23.35
CA PRO A 52 9.29 17.68 -22.04
C PRO A 52 9.14 18.73 -20.93
N ILE A 53 8.50 18.35 -19.84
CA ILE A 53 8.39 19.18 -18.64
C ILE A 53 9.47 18.72 -17.66
N GLU A 54 10.36 19.63 -17.26
CA GLU A 54 11.32 19.39 -16.19
C GLU A 54 10.58 19.43 -14.85
N LEU A 55 10.79 18.41 -14.02
CA LEU A 55 10.16 18.23 -12.73
C LEU A 55 11.21 18.07 -11.64
N LYS A 56 10.79 18.25 -10.39
CA LYS A 56 11.61 17.87 -9.24
C LYS A 56 10.90 16.77 -8.48
N LEU A 57 11.62 15.71 -8.13
CA LEU A 57 11.02 14.61 -7.36
C LEU A 57 10.43 15.10 -6.02
N GLU A 58 11.01 16.15 -5.42
CA GLU A 58 10.53 16.76 -4.17
C GLU A 58 9.17 17.47 -4.27
N SER A 59 8.73 17.84 -5.49
CA SER A 59 7.43 18.48 -5.72
C SER A 59 6.32 17.48 -6.05
N ILE A 60 6.69 16.25 -6.42
CA ILE A 60 5.76 15.22 -6.86
C ILE A 60 5.22 14.49 -5.62
N ALA A 61 3.90 14.30 -5.57
CA ALA A 61 3.21 13.43 -4.63
C ALA A 61 3.16 12.00 -5.17
N GLU A 62 2.75 11.88 -6.44
CA GLU A 62 2.45 10.60 -7.04
C GLU A 62 2.61 10.62 -8.56
N VAL A 63 3.00 9.49 -9.13
CA VAL A 63 2.93 9.22 -10.57
C VAL A 63 2.02 8.02 -10.80
N VAL A 64 1.05 8.15 -11.71
CA VAL A 64 0.06 7.12 -12.03
C VAL A 64 0.09 6.82 -13.53
N TYR A 65 0.06 5.53 -13.88
CA TYR A 65 -0.06 5.07 -15.26
C TYR A 65 -1.49 4.62 -15.54
N GLU A 66 -2.37 5.56 -15.94
CA GLU A 66 -3.84 5.37 -16.02
C GLU A 66 -4.28 4.22 -16.95
N ALA A 67 -3.53 3.99 -18.04
CA ALA A 67 -3.88 2.97 -19.03
C ALA A 67 -3.51 1.54 -18.59
N ARG A 68 -2.81 1.37 -17.47
CA ARG A 68 -2.36 0.06 -17.00
C ARG A 68 -3.40 -0.52 -16.04
N THR A 69 -3.65 -1.81 -16.14
CA THR A 69 -4.56 -2.53 -15.23
C THR A 69 -3.80 -3.57 -14.42
N PRO A 70 -4.18 -3.80 -13.15
CA PRO A 70 -3.64 -4.91 -12.38
C PRO A 70 -3.83 -6.24 -13.12
N ASN A 71 -2.83 -7.09 -13.04
CA ASN A 71 -2.83 -8.47 -13.51
C ASN A 71 -2.16 -9.32 -12.43
N LEU A 72 -2.86 -9.44 -11.30
CA LEU A 72 -2.38 -10.15 -10.13
C LEU A 72 -2.24 -11.63 -10.45
N LEU A 73 -1.28 -12.29 -9.81
CA LEU A 73 -1.05 -13.73 -10.01
C LEU A 73 -2.05 -14.53 -9.16
N ASP A 74 -3.17 -14.96 -9.74
CA ASP A 74 -4.23 -15.70 -9.02
C ASP A 74 -3.73 -16.98 -8.33
N LYS A 75 -2.70 -17.63 -8.88
CA LYS A 75 -2.01 -18.79 -8.29
C LYS A 75 -0.55 -18.49 -7.93
N GLY A 76 -0.22 -17.21 -7.83
CA GLY A 76 1.11 -16.77 -7.47
C GLY A 76 1.34 -16.77 -5.96
N TRP A 77 2.52 -16.32 -5.62
CA TRP A 77 3.02 -16.18 -4.27
C TRP A 77 3.47 -14.75 -4.02
N GLU A 78 3.32 -14.32 -2.78
CA GLU A 78 3.77 -13.03 -2.29
C GLU A 78 4.82 -13.24 -1.21
N LEU A 79 6.04 -12.76 -1.48
CA LEU A 79 7.09 -12.68 -0.49
C LEU A 79 7.01 -11.31 0.18
N TYR A 80 6.55 -11.30 1.43
CA TYR A 80 6.51 -10.11 2.28
C TYR A 80 7.89 -9.85 2.85
N LEU A 81 8.38 -8.63 2.65
CA LEU A 81 9.72 -8.20 3.03
C LEU A 81 9.68 -7.18 4.15
N ASN A 82 10.69 -7.21 5.02
CA ASN A 82 10.79 -6.34 6.18
C ASN A 82 11.04 -4.87 5.78
N SER A 83 10.02 -4.02 5.82
CA SER A 83 10.14 -2.60 5.50
C SER A 83 10.33 -1.73 6.75
N ASP A 84 10.72 -0.48 6.54
CA ASP A 84 10.73 0.58 7.56
C ASP A 84 9.33 0.85 8.15
N ASP A 85 8.29 0.74 7.31
CA ASP A 85 6.90 0.89 7.72
C ASP A 85 6.18 -0.47 7.73
N PRO A 86 5.85 -1.04 8.91
CA PRO A 86 5.20 -2.34 9.01
C PRO A 86 3.76 -2.37 8.44
N ARG A 87 3.14 -1.20 8.21
CA ARG A 87 1.83 -1.06 7.54
C ARG A 87 1.97 -1.15 6.02
N ARG A 88 3.18 -0.99 5.49
CA ARG A 88 3.49 -0.86 4.06
C ARG A 88 4.64 -1.75 3.63
N ARG A 89 4.52 -3.01 4.00
CA ARG A 89 5.52 -4.03 3.68
C ARG A 89 5.78 -4.08 2.19
N ASP A 90 7.05 -4.09 1.83
CA ASP A 90 7.43 -4.42 0.48
C ASP A 90 7.01 -5.86 0.20
N ILE A 91 6.53 -6.10 -1.02
CA ILE A 91 6.00 -7.37 -1.48
C ILE A 91 6.68 -7.67 -2.80
N LEU A 92 7.26 -8.86 -2.93
CA LEU A 92 7.68 -9.38 -4.23
C LEU A 92 6.69 -10.45 -4.68
N ALA A 93 5.95 -10.17 -5.75
CA ALA A 93 4.98 -11.09 -6.32
C ALA A 93 5.64 -11.97 -7.39
N GLY A 94 5.45 -13.29 -7.32
CA GLY A 94 6.04 -14.24 -8.25
C GLY A 94 5.73 -15.69 -7.90
N PHE A 95 6.67 -16.58 -8.20
CA PHE A 95 6.59 -18.01 -7.85
C PHE A 95 7.90 -18.45 -7.19
N PRO A 96 7.87 -19.31 -6.16
CA PRO A 96 9.08 -19.90 -5.61
C PRO A 96 9.86 -20.66 -6.70
N GLY A 97 11.17 -20.48 -6.74
CA GLY A 97 12.09 -21.17 -7.65
C GLY A 97 12.85 -22.31 -6.98
N ASP A 98 13.40 -23.24 -7.77
CA ASP A 98 14.02 -24.47 -7.26
C ASP A 98 15.40 -24.28 -6.58
N GLU A 99 15.98 -23.08 -6.68
CA GLU A 99 17.32 -22.77 -6.16
C GLU A 99 17.32 -22.16 -4.74
N THR A 100 16.16 -22.08 -4.08
CA THR A 100 16.07 -21.56 -2.72
C THR A 100 16.90 -22.40 -1.74
N THR A 101 17.70 -21.70 -0.93
CA THR A 101 18.55 -22.30 0.11
C THR A 101 18.15 -21.77 1.49
N LYS A 102 18.85 -22.21 2.55
CA LYS A 102 18.75 -21.63 3.89
C LYS A 102 19.14 -20.14 4.00
N ASP A 103 19.76 -19.56 2.96
CA ASP A 103 20.25 -18.18 2.98
C ASP A 103 19.46 -17.21 2.07
N HIS A 104 18.75 -17.72 1.06
CA HIS A 104 17.99 -16.91 0.10
C HIS A 104 16.82 -17.69 -0.49
N ILE A 105 15.73 -16.99 -0.81
CA ILE A 105 14.58 -17.49 -1.58
C ILE A 105 14.69 -16.99 -3.01
N ARG A 106 14.61 -17.92 -3.98
CA ARG A 106 14.47 -17.54 -5.39
C ARG A 106 13.00 -17.27 -5.69
N MET A 107 12.70 -16.08 -6.18
CA MET A 107 11.39 -15.70 -6.70
C MET A 107 11.51 -15.56 -8.23
N SER A 108 10.74 -16.38 -8.95
CA SER A 108 10.72 -16.42 -10.41
C SER A 108 9.48 -15.77 -10.99
N GLY A 109 9.56 -15.28 -12.23
CA GLY A 109 8.43 -14.68 -12.93
C GLY A 109 7.90 -13.41 -12.24
N THR A 110 8.77 -12.68 -11.56
CA THR A 110 8.42 -11.39 -10.95
C THR A 110 8.43 -10.28 -11.99
N ASP A 111 7.96 -9.09 -11.62
CA ASP A 111 8.09 -7.88 -12.45
C ASP A 111 9.53 -7.34 -12.52
N ALA A 112 10.49 -7.97 -11.84
CA ALA A 112 11.92 -7.72 -11.98
C ALA A 112 12.70 -8.97 -12.48
N GLY A 113 11.99 -9.92 -13.11
CA GLY A 113 12.58 -11.18 -13.58
C GLY A 113 12.75 -12.20 -12.46
N ASP A 114 13.76 -13.06 -12.57
CA ASP A 114 14.10 -14.00 -11.51
C ASP A 114 15.08 -13.36 -10.54
N ILE A 115 14.79 -13.43 -9.24
CA ILE A 115 15.55 -12.73 -8.19
C ILE A 115 15.77 -13.66 -7.00
N ASP A 116 17.00 -13.65 -6.48
CA ASP A 116 17.35 -14.29 -5.22
C ASP A 116 17.29 -13.29 -4.07
N VAL A 117 16.28 -13.41 -3.20
CA VAL A 117 16.09 -12.53 -2.05
C VAL A 117 16.71 -13.17 -0.81
N PRO A 118 17.68 -12.52 -0.15
CA PRO A 118 18.21 -13.02 1.11
C PRO A 118 17.11 -13.25 2.16
N LEU A 119 17.11 -14.42 2.81
CA LEU A 119 16.08 -14.82 3.78
C LEU A 119 15.99 -13.89 4.99
N VAL A 120 17.07 -13.18 5.31
CA VAL A 120 17.10 -12.14 6.35
C VAL A 120 16.09 -11.01 6.11
N PHE A 121 15.65 -10.80 4.87
CA PHE A 121 14.61 -9.81 4.55
C PHE A 121 13.20 -10.38 4.53
N ALA A 122 13.05 -11.70 4.45
CA ALA A 122 11.76 -12.36 4.33
C ALA A 122 11.03 -12.37 5.69
N LEU A 123 9.78 -11.94 5.68
CA LEU A 123 8.88 -12.02 6.83
C LEU A 123 7.87 -13.13 6.66
N ALA A 124 7.32 -13.25 5.46
CA ALA A 124 6.40 -14.32 5.11
C ALA A 124 6.39 -14.60 3.62
N LEU A 125 6.09 -15.83 3.27
CA LEU A 125 5.81 -16.27 1.91
C LEU A 125 4.37 -16.81 1.90
N CYS A 126 3.47 -16.13 1.20
CA CYS A 126 2.03 -16.43 1.22
C CYS A 126 1.54 -16.84 -0.16
N SER A 127 0.70 -17.88 -0.22
CA SER A 127 0.03 -18.31 -1.44
C SER A 127 -1.22 -17.47 -1.69
N ARG A 128 -1.35 -16.86 -2.87
CA ARG A 128 -2.57 -16.14 -3.27
C ARG A 128 -3.72 -17.08 -3.59
N ALA A 129 -3.42 -18.33 -3.95
CA ALA A 129 -4.43 -19.33 -4.28
C ALA A 129 -5.32 -19.69 -3.07
N ASN A 130 -4.85 -19.39 -1.85
CA ASN A 130 -5.50 -19.78 -0.60
C ASN A 130 -6.13 -18.58 0.15
N GLY A 131 -6.37 -17.47 -0.56
CA GLY A 131 -6.96 -16.24 -0.05
C GLY A 131 -5.93 -15.17 0.33
N GLU A 132 -6.40 -13.94 0.60
CA GLU A 132 -5.53 -12.88 1.09
C GLU A 132 -5.05 -13.18 2.53
N PRO A 133 -3.77 -12.92 2.84
CA PRO A 133 -3.31 -13.03 4.21
C PRO A 133 -4.02 -11.98 5.09
N PRO A 134 -4.52 -12.33 6.29
CA PRO A 134 -5.04 -11.36 7.23
C PRO A 134 -3.97 -10.30 7.53
N ALA A 135 -4.36 -9.02 7.44
CA ALA A 135 -3.47 -7.86 7.58
C ALA A 135 -2.74 -7.75 8.94
N VAL A 136 -3.04 -8.64 9.90
CA VAL A 136 -2.69 -8.52 11.32
C VAL A 136 -1.63 -9.53 11.80
N GLU A 137 -1.23 -10.53 11.00
CA GLU A 137 -0.47 -11.67 11.56
C GLU A 137 1.06 -11.60 11.48
N PHE A 138 1.64 -10.60 10.84
CA PHE A 138 3.09 -10.59 10.64
C PHE A 138 3.83 -9.86 11.75
N ASN A 139 3.77 -10.34 13.00
CA ASN A 139 4.66 -9.87 14.06
C ASN A 139 5.92 -10.78 14.15
N PRO A 140 7.00 -10.51 13.39
CA PRO A 140 8.20 -11.35 13.43
C PRO A 140 8.84 -11.40 14.82
N ASP A 141 8.69 -10.36 15.65
CA ASP A 141 9.21 -10.35 17.03
C ASP A 141 8.52 -11.37 17.94
N SER A 142 7.36 -11.89 17.54
CA SER A 142 6.64 -12.93 18.29
C SER A 142 7.09 -14.36 17.95
N LEU A 143 7.86 -14.55 16.86
CA LEU A 143 8.28 -15.86 16.39
C LEU A 143 9.63 -16.26 16.98
N LYS A 144 9.70 -17.45 17.58
CA LYS A 144 10.95 -18.05 18.08
C LYS A 144 11.69 -18.89 17.02
N GLU A 145 10.93 -19.41 16.07
CA GLU A 145 11.34 -20.26 14.95
C GLU A 145 10.36 -20.01 13.80
N ASP A 146 10.68 -20.49 12.59
CA ASP A 146 9.79 -20.35 11.44
C ASP A 146 8.49 -21.15 11.69
N GLU A 147 7.38 -20.67 11.14
CA GLU A 147 6.08 -21.33 11.24
C GLU A 147 5.52 -21.58 9.85
N LEU A 148 5.24 -22.85 9.54
CA LEU A 148 4.65 -23.28 8.28
C LEU A 148 3.18 -23.62 8.53
N ILE A 149 2.29 -22.93 7.82
CA ILE A 149 0.84 -23.16 7.88
C ILE A 149 0.43 -23.83 6.56
N PHE A 150 -0.25 -24.96 6.67
CA PHE A 150 -0.63 -25.78 5.53
C PHE A 150 -2.02 -26.36 5.71
N ARG A 151 -2.67 -26.67 4.59
CA ARG A 151 -3.98 -27.31 4.55
C ARG A 151 -3.82 -28.81 4.80
N SER A 152 -4.69 -29.34 5.62
CA SER A 152 -4.80 -30.76 5.92
C SER A 152 -6.27 -31.17 5.92
N GLY A 153 -6.55 -32.46 5.74
CA GLY A 153 -7.91 -32.98 5.64
C GLY A 153 -8.43 -33.13 4.21
N ASP A 154 -9.68 -33.58 4.09
CA ASP A 154 -10.32 -33.87 2.81
C ASP A 154 -10.89 -32.61 2.14
N ALA A 155 -10.98 -32.63 0.81
CA ALA A 155 -11.57 -31.53 0.04
C ALA A 155 -13.00 -31.20 0.53
N GLY A 156 -13.19 -29.98 1.00
CA GLY A 156 -14.45 -29.51 1.59
C GLY A 156 -14.53 -29.57 3.12
N ASN A 157 -13.53 -30.14 3.80
CA ASN A 157 -13.37 -30.11 5.26
C ASN A 157 -11.91 -29.84 5.66
N GLU A 158 -11.26 -28.94 4.92
CA GLU A 158 -9.85 -28.63 5.10
C GLU A 158 -9.63 -27.83 6.39
N THR A 159 -8.70 -28.28 7.23
CA THR A 159 -8.19 -27.55 8.39
C THR A 159 -6.86 -26.90 8.08
N ARG A 160 -6.51 -25.86 8.85
CA ARG A 160 -5.17 -25.25 8.78
C ARG A 160 -4.31 -25.77 9.93
N ASP A 161 -3.38 -26.64 9.61
CA ASP A 161 -2.39 -27.15 10.53
C ASP A 161 -1.12 -26.29 10.50
N ARG A 162 -0.33 -26.43 11.57
CA ARG A 162 0.92 -25.71 11.79
C ARG A 162 2.05 -26.67 12.07
N ASP A 163 3.20 -26.41 11.48
CA ASP A 163 4.48 -26.99 11.92
C ASP A 163 5.46 -25.85 12.23
N LYS A 164 6.29 -26.05 13.25
CA LYS A 164 7.25 -25.05 13.72
C LYS A 164 8.66 -25.61 13.61
N GLY A 165 9.62 -24.77 13.26
CA GLY A 165 10.99 -25.20 13.01
C GLY A 165 11.75 -24.27 12.09
N HIS A 166 12.50 -24.83 11.15
CA HIS A 166 13.33 -24.05 10.23
C HIS A 166 13.11 -24.43 8.77
N VAL A 167 12.97 -23.43 7.91
CA VAL A 167 12.93 -23.62 6.47
C VAL A 167 14.32 -24.01 5.98
N LEU A 168 14.42 -25.15 5.29
CA LEU A 168 15.66 -25.61 4.66
C LEU A 168 15.71 -25.27 3.16
N GLY A 169 14.55 -25.18 2.51
CA GLY A 169 14.42 -24.80 1.11
C GLY A 169 12.96 -24.65 0.67
N VAL A 170 12.72 -23.76 -0.29
CA VAL A 170 11.41 -23.51 -0.91
C VAL A 170 11.54 -23.76 -2.40
N GLY A 171 11.11 -24.93 -2.89
CA GLY A 171 11.12 -25.25 -4.32
C GLY A 171 9.77 -25.01 -4.98
N ARG A 172 9.66 -25.30 -6.29
CA ARG A 172 8.38 -25.21 -7.02
C ARG A 172 7.35 -26.25 -6.59
N GLU A 173 7.82 -27.44 -6.23
CA GLU A 173 6.94 -28.57 -5.89
C GLU A 173 6.74 -28.73 -4.39
N ALA A 174 7.77 -28.46 -3.59
CA ALA A 174 7.74 -28.67 -2.15
C ALA A 174 8.60 -27.66 -1.36
N ILE A 175 8.16 -27.40 -0.13
CA ILE A 175 8.94 -26.73 0.92
C ILE A 175 9.55 -27.80 1.82
N THR A 176 10.88 -27.77 1.96
CA THR A 176 11.62 -28.64 2.87
C THR A 176 11.81 -27.93 4.20
N PHE A 177 11.39 -28.57 5.29
CA PHE A 177 11.25 -27.96 6.60
C PHE A 177 11.80 -28.89 7.69
N LYS A 178 12.69 -28.39 8.54
CA LYS A 178 13.16 -29.12 9.73
C LYS A 178 12.16 -28.87 10.85
N SER A 179 11.27 -29.83 11.10
CA SER A 179 10.25 -29.73 12.15
C SER A 179 10.86 -29.93 13.54
N SER A 180 10.53 -29.00 14.44
CA SER A 180 10.80 -29.11 15.88
C SER A 180 9.85 -30.11 16.55
N LEU A 181 8.60 -30.21 16.08
CA LEU A 181 7.61 -31.15 16.60
C LEU A 181 8.01 -32.61 16.35
N PHE A 182 8.52 -32.92 15.15
CA PHE A 182 8.90 -34.28 14.76
C PHE A 182 10.40 -34.57 14.89
N ALA A 183 11.20 -33.55 15.22
CA ALA A 183 12.67 -33.60 15.22
C ALA A 183 13.29 -34.10 13.90
N ALA A 184 12.57 -33.96 12.79
CA ALA A 184 12.89 -34.56 11.48
C ALA A 184 12.70 -33.55 10.34
N GLU A 185 13.34 -33.83 9.20
CA GLU A 185 13.05 -33.10 7.96
C GLU A 185 11.73 -33.60 7.37
N ARG A 186 10.92 -32.67 6.89
CA ARG A 186 9.63 -32.91 6.25
C ARG A 186 9.55 -32.15 4.94
N LYS A 187 8.76 -32.67 4.00
CA LYS A 187 8.44 -31.99 2.74
C LYS A 187 6.96 -31.72 2.68
N TYR A 188 6.61 -30.47 2.43
CA TYR A 188 5.25 -29.99 2.24
C TYR A 188 5.04 -29.64 0.78
N ARG A 189 3.98 -30.15 0.16
CA ARG A 189 3.68 -29.80 -1.23
C ARG A 189 3.27 -28.34 -1.29
N VAL A 190 3.83 -27.58 -2.23
CA VAL A 190 3.55 -26.15 -2.42
C VAL A 190 2.05 -25.84 -2.54
N PRO A 191 1.22 -26.61 -3.28
CA PRO A 191 -0.23 -26.37 -3.33
C PRO A 191 -0.97 -26.50 -1.98
N ASP A 192 -0.40 -27.27 -1.05
CA ASP A 192 -0.99 -27.53 0.27
C ASP A 192 -0.51 -26.49 1.29
N VAL A 193 0.60 -25.81 1.01
CA VAL A 193 1.10 -24.73 1.88
C VAL A 193 0.26 -23.47 1.67
N ASP A 194 -0.23 -22.92 2.78
CA ASP A 194 -0.88 -21.63 2.78
C ASP A 194 0.14 -20.50 2.86
N ARG A 195 1.01 -20.59 3.87
CA ARG A 195 2.07 -19.61 4.11
C ARG A 195 3.20 -20.17 4.94
N VAL A 196 4.33 -19.51 4.83
CA VAL A 196 5.48 -19.66 5.71
C VAL A 196 5.73 -18.32 6.36
N LEU A 197 5.82 -18.30 7.69
CA LEU A 197 6.24 -17.15 8.47
C LEU A 197 7.70 -17.38 8.87
N PHE A 198 8.56 -16.41 8.59
CA PHE A 198 9.97 -16.50 8.90
C PHE A 198 10.25 -15.80 10.22
N ALA A 199 11.03 -16.45 11.10
CA ALA A 199 11.62 -15.78 12.26
C ALA A 199 12.75 -14.85 11.75
N ALA A 200 12.36 -13.69 11.24
CA ALA A 200 13.23 -12.78 10.53
C ALA A 200 14.24 -12.06 11.45
N LEU A 201 15.45 -11.83 10.95
CA LEU A 201 16.50 -11.07 11.63
C LEU A 201 16.44 -9.56 11.28
N LYS A 202 16.63 -8.73 12.31
CA LYS A 202 16.34 -7.29 12.41
C LYS A 202 17.29 -6.36 11.64
N SER A 203 17.18 -6.24 10.32
CA SER A 203 18.01 -5.27 9.57
C SER A 203 17.23 -4.54 8.48
N THR A 204 16.42 -3.57 8.88
CA THR A 204 16.02 -2.46 7.99
C THR A 204 16.94 -1.28 8.23
N VAL A 205 17.24 -0.53 7.17
CA VAL A 205 17.91 0.77 7.29
C VAL A 205 16.89 1.84 6.98
N GLU A 206 16.75 2.81 7.88
CA GLU A 206 15.95 4.00 7.61
C GLU A 206 16.67 4.82 6.52
N LEU A 207 16.13 4.81 5.31
CA LEU A 207 16.71 5.60 4.21
C LEU A 207 16.42 7.09 4.45
N GLN A 208 17.47 7.90 4.48
CA GLN A 208 17.36 9.36 4.57
C GLN A 208 17.02 9.97 3.19
N GLY A 209 16.25 11.05 3.18
CA GLY A 209 15.89 11.78 1.97
C GLY A 209 14.61 11.30 1.29
N ILE A 210 14.46 11.63 -0.01
CA ILE A 210 13.25 11.29 -0.78
C ILE A 210 13.24 9.80 -1.06
N GLN A 211 12.16 9.13 -0.64
CA GLN A 211 11.90 7.75 -0.99
C GLN A 211 10.72 7.67 -1.96
N VAL A 212 10.61 6.55 -2.66
CA VAL A 212 9.44 6.19 -3.46
C VAL A 212 8.94 4.81 -3.06
N THR A 213 7.64 4.60 -3.20
CA THR A 213 7.03 3.26 -3.21
C THR A 213 6.51 3.00 -4.62
N VAL A 214 7.10 2.03 -5.30
CA VAL A 214 6.74 1.60 -6.65
C VAL A 214 5.82 0.39 -6.55
N SER A 215 4.65 0.47 -7.16
CA SER A 215 3.69 -0.65 -7.27
C SER A 215 3.59 -1.09 -8.71
N THR A 216 3.49 -2.40 -8.95
CA THR A 216 3.43 -2.99 -10.30
C THR A 216 2.13 -3.72 -10.59
N ARG A 217 1.92 -4.10 -11.85
CA ARG A 217 0.73 -4.82 -12.33
C ARG A 217 0.53 -6.17 -11.64
N ARG A 218 1.59 -6.91 -11.29
CA ARG A 218 1.47 -8.23 -10.62
C ARG A 218 1.35 -8.15 -9.11
N GLY A 219 1.34 -6.95 -8.54
CA GLY A 219 1.23 -6.74 -7.09
C GLY A 219 2.58 -6.64 -6.37
N THR A 220 3.71 -6.56 -7.10
CA THR A 220 4.98 -6.21 -6.47
C THR A 220 4.90 -4.77 -5.96
N ARG A 221 5.38 -4.55 -4.74
CA ARG A 221 5.51 -3.25 -4.08
C ARG A 221 6.91 -3.15 -3.50
N VAL A 222 7.66 -2.14 -3.90
CA VAL A 222 9.02 -1.91 -3.38
C VAL A 222 9.21 -0.46 -2.97
N THR A 223 9.87 -0.25 -1.84
CA THR A 223 10.17 1.05 -1.26
C THR A 223 11.67 1.28 -1.28
N GLY A 224 12.08 2.49 -1.68
CA GLY A 224 13.49 2.81 -1.83
C GLY A 224 13.75 4.16 -2.48
N ARG A 225 14.99 4.38 -2.90
CA ARG A 225 15.40 5.54 -3.69
C ARG A 225 15.30 5.21 -5.18
N LEU A 226 14.55 6.03 -5.92
CA LEU A 226 14.46 5.90 -7.38
C LEU A 226 15.78 6.36 -8.02
N LEU A 227 16.49 5.44 -8.67
CA LEU A 227 17.78 5.71 -9.31
C LEU A 227 17.64 6.04 -10.80
N GLU A 228 16.74 5.34 -11.48
CA GLU A 228 16.53 5.48 -12.92
C GLU A 228 15.10 5.07 -13.28
N MET A 229 14.49 5.76 -14.23
CA MET A 229 13.24 5.36 -14.87
C MET A 229 13.33 5.70 -16.36
N ASN A 230 13.18 4.69 -17.21
CA ASN A 230 13.12 4.85 -18.66
C ASN A 230 12.02 3.95 -19.27
N ASP A 231 12.05 3.70 -20.58
CA ASP A 231 11.06 2.88 -21.28
C ASP A 231 11.13 1.39 -20.94
N LYS A 232 12.24 0.92 -20.37
CA LYS A 232 12.50 -0.50 -20.07
C LYS A 232 12.62 -0.80 -18.59
N VAL A 233 13.29 0.07 -17.84
CA VAL A 233 13.62 -0.20 -16.43
C VAL A 233 13.15 0.93 -15.51
N CYS A 234 12.64 0.52 -14.35
CA CYS A 234 12.49 1.31 -13.14
C CYS A 234 13.46 0.76 -12.09
N ARG A 235 14.58 1.43 -11.88
CA ARG A 235 15.64 0.99 -10.96
C ARG A 235 15.46 1.63 -9.60
N VAL A 236 15.29 0.79 -8.58
CA VAL A 236 15.06 1.21 -7.20
C VAL A 236 16.16 0.64 -6.30
N GLU A 237 16.86 1.53 -5.61
CA GLU A 237 17.70 1.15 -4.46
C GLU A 237 16.79 0.96 -3.25
N THR A 238 16.57 -0.28 -2.85
CA THR A 238 15.60 -0.62 -1.80
C THR A 238 16.04 -0.18 -0.40
N THR A 239 15.14 -0.26 0.57
CA THR A 239 15.45 -0.07 2.01
C THR A 239 16.30 -1.22 2.60
N PHE A 240 16.56 -2.28 1.83
CA PHE A 240 17.33 -3.44 2.25
C PHE A 240 18.84 -3.25 2.04
N GLN A 241 19.61 -3.68 3.02
CA GLN A 241 21.07 -3.79 2.91
C GLN A 241 21.53 -5.21 3.19
N TYR A 242 22.21 -5.83 2.22
CA TYR A 242 22.79 -7.15 2.38
C TYR A 242 24.31 -7.03 2.42
N ARG A 243 24.93 -7.49 3.52
CA ARG A 243 26.39 -7.43 3.73
C ARG A 243 26.96 -6.01 3.51
N LYS A 244 26.27 -4.99 4.04
CA LYS A 244 26.61 -3.55 3.92
C LYS A 244 26.57 -2.98 2.50
N LYS A 245 25.89 -3.65 1.56
CA LYS A 245 25.63 -3.14 0.22
C LYS A 245 24.14 -2.88 0.04
N PRO A 246 23.74 -1.74 -0.57
CA PRO A 246 22.35 -1.51 -0.95
C PRO A 246 21.88 -2.61 -1.89
N TYR A 247 20.66 -3.08 -1.69
CA TYR A 247 20.03 -4.04 -2.59
C TYR A 247 19.24 -3.26 -3.65
N VAL A 248 19.56 -3.47 -4.93
CA VAL A 248 18.98 -2.72 -6.06
C VAL A 248 18.09 -3.66 -6.87
N LEU A 249 16.89 -3.20 -7.19
CA LEU A 249 15.92 -3.93 -8.01
C LEU A 249 15.65 -3.18 -9.32
N ASP A 250 15.75 -3.90 -10.42
CA ASP A 250 15.41 -3.42 -11.77
C ASP A 250 14.03 -3.97 -12.14
N LEU A 251 12.98 -3.16 -11.94
CA LEU A 251 11.62 -3.52 -12.34
C LEU A 251 11.40 -3.21 -13.82
N LEU A 252 10.57 -4.00 -14.50
CA LEU A 252 10.11 -3.73 -15.85
C LEU A 252 9.29 -2.43 -15.85
N ALA A 253 9.71 -1.44 -16.61
CA ALA A 253 9.05 -0.13 -16.64
C ALA A 253 7.60 -0.19 -17.12
N ASP A 254 7.24 -1.16 -17.97
CA ASP A 254 5.86 -1.37 -18.45
C ASP A 254 4.92 -1.96 -17.39
N SER A 255 5.49 -2.60 -16.37
CA SER A 255 4.77 -3.18 -15.24
C SER A 255 4.44 -2.15 -14.16
N VAL A 256 5.13 -1.00 -14.12
CA VAL A 256 4.92 0.00 -13.08
C VAL A 256 3.51 0.58 -13.18
N MET A 257 2.70 0.39 -12.15
CA MET A 257 1.37 0.97 -12.07
C MET A 257 1.41 2.39 -11.52
N SER A 258 2.29 2.61 -10.55
CA SER A 258 2.39 3.88 -9.86
C SER A 258 3.67 4.02 -9.07
N ILE A 259 4.03 5.28 -8.80
CA ILE A 259 5.14 5.66 -7.93
C ILE A 259 4.59 6.67 -6.92
N LEU A 260 4.49 6.27 -5.66
CA LEU A 260 4.19 7.20 -4.56
C LEU A 260 5.49 7.81 -4.09
N VAL A 261 5.56 9.13 -3.93
CA VAL A 261 6.78 9.83 -3.49
C VAL A 261 6.64 10.25 -2.03
N ARG A 262 7.55 9.76 -1.20
CA ARG A 262 7.70 10.13 0.22
C ARG A 262 8.81 11.18 0.31
N ASN A 263 8.43 12.44 0.10
CA ASN A 263 9.35 13.59 0.13
C ASN A 263 9.31 14.36 1.47
N GLY A 264 8.43 13.97 2.40
CA GLY A 264 8.21 14.68 3.67
C GLY A 264 7.45 16.00 3.54
N ASN A 265 7.24 16.51 2.33
CA ASN A 265 6.43 17.71 2.09
C ASN A 265 4.95 17.40 2.03
N LEU A 266 4.58 16.17 1.66
CA LEU A 266 3.21 15.67 1.67
C LEU A 266 3.11 14.44 2.57
N VAL A 267 2.10 14.42 3.42
CA VAL A 267 1.78 13.30 4.29
C VAL A 267 0.30 12.99 4.15
N TYR A 268 -0.03 11.77 3.74
CA TYR A 268 -1.40 11.28 3.80
C TYR A 268 -1.78 11.00 5.24
N LEU A 269 -2.98 11.37 5.66
CA LEU A 269 -3.43 11.15 7.03
C LEU A 269 -3.54 9.65 7.37
N SER A 270 -3.80 8.79 6.38
CA SER A 270 -3.75 7.34 6.58
C SER A 270 -2.35 6.76 6.80
N ASP A 271 -1.30 7.59 6.68
CA ASP A 271 0.10 7.22 7.01
C ASP A 271 0.39 7.51 8.49
N LEU A 272 -0.43 8.34 9.12
CA LEU A 272 -0.30 8.70 10.52
C LEU A 272 -1.03 7.68 11.41
N THR A 273 -0.79 7.77 12.72
CA THR A 273 -1.56 7.01 13.71
C THR A 273 -2.60 7.95 14.31
N PRO A 274 -3.87 7.88 13.88
CA PRO A 274 -4.91 8.71 14.50
C PRO A 274 -5.18 8.25 15.93
N VAL A 275 -5.54 9.20 16.79
CA VAL A 275 -6.24 8.89 18.03
C VAL A 275 -7.74 8.91 17.70
N ALA A 276 -8.35 7.74 17.68
CA ALA A 276 -9.78 7.61 17.44
C ALA A 276 -10.56 7.87 18.73
N ARG A 277 -11.49 8.83 18.69
CA ARG A 277 -12.51 9.03 19.73
C ARG A 277 -13.86 8.65 19.15
N GLN A 278 -14.60 7.83 19.89
CA GLN A 278 -15.98 7.51 19.56
C GLN A 278 -16.89 8.31 20.48
N THR A 279 -17.96 8.86 19.92
CA THR A 279 -19.13 9.22 20.71
C THR A 279 -20.21 8.17 20.41
N TRP A 280 -20.68 7.54 21.48
CA TRP A 280 -21.54 6.37 21.46
C TRP A 280 -22.90 6.68 20.84
N SER A 281 -23.28 5.95 19.77
CA SER A 281 -24.61 6.05 19.18
C SER A 281 -25.54 4.94 19.69
N GLY A 282 -26.22 5.22 20.80
CA GLY A 282 -27.63 4.88 20.99
C GLY A 282 -28.10 3.43 21.22
N VAL A 283 -27.37 2.36 20.87
CA VAL A 283 -27.86 0.97 21.11
C VAL A 283 -26.93 0.22 22.07
N ILE A 284 -27.41 0.19 23.32
CA ILE A 284 -26.91 -0.43 24.56
C ILE A 284 -26.02 -1.67 24.35
N GLU A 285 -24.73 -1.51 24.64
CA GLU A 285 -24.02 -2.28 25.66
C GLU A 285 -23.19 -1.24 26.43
N ASP A 286 -23.52 -1.02 27.70
CA ASP A 286 -22.64 -0.28 28.61
C ASP A 286 -21.23 -0.91 28.50
N PRO A 287 -20.17 -0.12 28.22
CA PRO A 287 -18.81 -0.66 28.13
C PRO A 287 -18.36 -1.37 29.42
N GLU A 288 -18.97 -1.08 30.57
CA GLU A 288 -18.79 -1.84 31.81
C GLU A 288 -19.58 -3.16 31.83
N ALA A 289 -20.70 -3.25 31.10
CA ALA A 289 -21.51 -4.46 31.00
C ALA A 289 -20.87 -5.56 30.15
N ALA A 290 -19.96 -5.21 29.22
CA ALA A 290 -19.23 -6.17 28.39
C ALA A 290 -17.80 -5.69 28.05
N PRO A 291 -16.87 -5.63 29.03
CA PRO A 291 -15.52 -5.14 28.80
C PRO A 291 -14.71 -5.98 27.80
N ASP A 292 -15.07 -7.27 27.68
CA ASP A 292 -14.42 -8.27 26.83
C ASP A 292 -15.08 -8.44 25.46
N ALA A 293 -16.17 -7.70 25.15
CA ALA A 293 -16.80 -7.79 23.84
C ALA A 293 -15.83 -7.31 22.74
N PRO A 294 -15.66 -8.07 21.64
CA PRO A 294 -14.79 -7.66 20.55
C PRO A 294 -15.34 -6.37 19.92
N ARG A 295 -14.60 -5.27 20.10
CA ARG A 295 -14.93 -3.98 19.48
C ARG A 295 -14.51 -4.02 18.02
N GLU A 296 -15.48 -4.13 17.13
CA GLU A 296 -15.26 -4.01 15.68
C GLU A 296 -14.58 -2.67 15.33
N PRO A 297 -13.54 -2.66 14.47
CA PRO A 297 -12.83 -1.44 14.07
C PRO A 297 -13.79 -0.39 13.52
N VAL A 298 -13.65 0.87 13.93
CA VAL A 298 -14.51 1.97 13.44
C VAL A 298 -13.93 2.76 12.27
N PHE A 299 -12.66 2.52 11.95
CA PHE A 299 -12.02 3.09 10.78
C PHE A 299 -11.06 2.08 10.13
N PHE A 300 -10.77 2.30 8.85
CA PHE A 300 -9.95 1.45 8.02
C PHE A 300 -9.06 2.34 7.15
N LEU A 301 -7.76 2.07 7.12
CA LEU A 301 -6.77 2.87 6.40
C LEU A 301 -6.50 2.26 5.02
N ASP A 302 -6.59 3.07 3.97
CA ASP A 302 -6.27 2.72 2.57
C ASP A 302 -7.09 1.54 2.01
N ARG A 303 -8.28 1.28 2.57
CA ARG A 303 -9.22 0.22 2.14
C ARG A 303 -10.67 0.56 2.47
N GLY A 304 -11.61 -0.19 1.90
CA GLY A 304 -13.03 -0.18 2.26
C GLY A 304 -13.32 -0.72 3.67
N VAL A 305 -14.56 -0.58 4.11
CA VAL A 305 -15.04 -1.13 5.38
C VAL A 305 -15.26 -2.64 5.25
N GLN A 306 -15.82 -3.08 4.12
CA GLN A 306 -16.16 -4.48 3.89
C GLN A 306 -15.06 -5.25 3.18
N SER A 307 -14.23 -4.57 2.40
CA SER A 307 -13.18 -5.21 1.60
C SER A 307 -11.79 -4.72 1.98
N ALA A 308 -10.77 -5.47 1.58
CA ALA A 308 -9.38 -4.99 1.58
C ALA A 308 -9.08 -4.12 0.34
N ALA A 309 -10.04 -3.97 -0.59
CA ALA A 309 -9.87 -3.17 -1.79
C ALA A 309 -9.87 -1.66 -1.45
N PRO A 310 -9.25 -0.82 -2.30
CA PRO A 310 -9.28 0.63 -2.15
C PRO A 310 -10.72 1.15 -2.06
N ALA A 311 -10.96 2.08 -1.12
CA ALA A 311 -12.27 2.70 -0.95
C ALA A 311 -12.66 3.52 -2.18
N SER A 312 -13.96 3.67 -2.43
CA SER A 312 -14.45 4.50 -3.53
C SER A 312 -15.70 5.31 -3.19
N ILE A 313 -15.85 6.45 -3.87
CA ILE A 313 -17.03 7.32 -3.80
C ILE A 313 -17.49 7.56 -5.24
N ARG A 314 -18.72 7.15 -5.57
CA ARG A 314 -19.32 7.31 -6.91
C ARG A 314 -18.42 6.78 -8.04
N GLY A 315 -17.80 5.63 -7.81
CA GLY A 315 -16.89 4.98 -8.75
C GLY A 315 -15.46 5.55 -8.77
N VAL A 316 -15.18 6.66 -8.08
CA VAL A 316 -13.82 7.19 -7.92
C VAL A 316 -13.11 6.42 -6.83
N ARG A 317 -12.08 5.65 -7.20
CA ARG A 317 -11.28 4.84 -6.27
C ARG A 317 -10.12 5.64 -5.70
N PHE A 318 -9.92 5.55 -4.40
CA PHE A 318 -8.86 6.22 -3.67
C PHE A 318 -7.84 5.20 -3.19
N ARG A 319 -6.60 5.31 -3.70
CA ARG A 319 -5.49 4.50 -3.18
C ARG A 319 -5.19 4.83 -1.72
N LYS A 320 -5.29 6.11 -1.38
CA LYS A 320 -5.07 6.62 -0.04
C LYS A 320 -6.40 7.09 0.51
N SER A 321 -6.85 6.49 1.60
CA SER A 321 -8.16 6.81 2.17
C SER A 321 -8.23 6.49 3.65
N ILE A 322 -9.24 7.06 4.30
CA ILE A 322 -9.69 6.61 5.61
C ILE A 322 -11.18 6.32 5.49
N SER A 323 -11.55 5.05 5.54
CA SER A 323 -12.94 4.63 5.60
C SER A 323 -13.39 4.58 7.06
N THR A 324 -14.59 5.05 7.33
CA THR A 324 -15.14 5.14 8.69
C THR A 324 -16.52 4.49 8.73
N ARG A 325 -16.83 3.81 9.83
CA ARG A 325 -18.19 3.35 10.14
C ARG A 325 -18.68 4.05 11.40
N ARG A 326 -19.98 4.35 11.44
CA ARG A 326 -20.62 5.07 12.57
C ARG A 326 -19.99 6.45 12.79
N HIS A 327 -20.36 7.08 13.91
CA HIS A 327 -19.76 8.31 14.35
C HIS A 327 -18.33 8.05 14.81
N VAL A 328 -17.37 8.77 14.23
CA VAL A 328 -15.97 8.71 14.67
C VAL A 328 -15.29 10.05 14.48
N GLU A 329 -14.52 10.42 15.49
CA GLU A 329 -13.57 11.53 15.45
C GLU A 329 -12.16 10.94 15.37
N LEU A 330 -11.41 11.32 14.34
CA LEU A 330 -10.03 10.91 14.14
C LEU A 330 -9.12 12.12 14.34
N GLU A 331 -8.39 12.12 15.45
CA GLU A 331 -7.48 13.18 15.83
C GLU A 331 -6.07 12.92 15.29
N PHE A 332 -5.51 13.93 14.62
CA PHE A 332 -4.16 13.94 14.04
C PHE A 332 -3.35 15.08 14.64
N ARG A 333 -2.17 14.76 15.17
CA ARG A 333 -1.20 15.77 15.60
C ARG A 333 -0.44 16.28 14.38
N LEU A 334 -0.57 17.57 14.12
CA LEU A 334 0.13 18.28 13.04
C LEU A 334 1.36 19.04 13.56
N ASP A 335 1.39 19.36 14.86
CA ASP A 335 2.48 20.06 15.56
C ASP A 335 2.89 21.39 14.87
N GLY A 336 1.96 22.04 14.15
CA GLY A 336 2.20 23.29 13.43
C GLY A 336 3.07 23.18 12.18
N ASN A 337 3.42 21.97 11.72
CA ASN A 337 4.42 21.75 10.66
C ASN A 337 3.86 21.78 9.24
N PHE A 338 2.56 22.02 9.06
CA PHE A 338 1.87 21.94 7.78
C PHE A 338 1.14 23.24 7.46
N SER A 339 0.98 23.54 6.18
CA SER A 339 0.33 24.74 5.67
C SER A 339 -1.03 24.48 5.04
N ARG A 340 -1.27 23.28 4.48
CA ARG A 340 -2.54 22.93 3.83
C ARG A 340 -3.03 21.54 4.21
N PHE A 341 -4.33 21.41 4.44
CA PHE A 341 -5.05 20.12 4.47
C PHE A 341 -5.95 20.01 3.23
N SER A 342 -6.05 18.83 2.64
CA SER A 342 -7.00 18.54 1.56
C SER A 342 -7.51 17.10 1.62
N ALA A 343 -8.77 16.88 1.23
CA ALA A 343 -9.39 15.56 1.11
C ALA A 343 -10.63 15.63 0.20
N ILE A 344 -11.19 14.47 -0.12
CA ILE A 344 -12.52 14.30 -0.72
C ILE A 344 -13.37 13.49 0.27
N ALA A 345 -14.46 14.06 0.77
CA ALA A 345 -15.34 13.41 1.74
C ALA A 345 -16.61 12.88 1.05
N GLY A 346 -17.06 11.67 1.39
CA GLY A 346 -18.30 11.14 0.83
C GLY A 346 -18.69 9.77 1.38
N VAL A 347 -19.83 9.27 0.90
CA VAL A 347 -20.33 7.94 1.25
C VAL A 347 -19.66 6.89 0.37
N SER A 348 -19.23 5.78 0.98
CA SER A 348 -18.60 4.64 0.30
C SER A 348 -19.55 3.99 -0.71
N ASP A 349 -19.04 3.58 -1.86
CA ASP A 349 -19.82 2.75 -2.81
C ASP A 349 -20.23 1.41 -2.20
N GLU A 350 -19.48 0.90 -1.21
CA GLU A 350 -19.83 -0.32 -0.47
C GLU A 350 -21.15 -0.14 0.30
N ALA A 351 -21.49 1.08 0.74
CA ALA A 351 -22.71 1.39 1.47
C ALA A 351 -23.92 1.48 0.51
N GLU A 352 -24.17 0.42 -0.26
CA GLU A 352 -25.27 0.38 -1.22
C GLU A 352 -26.63 0.53 -0.51
N PRO A 353 -27.55 1.38 -1.01
CA PRO A 353 -28.86 1.57 -0.44
C PRO A 353 -29.67 0.27 -0.38
N LYS A 354 -30.44 0.09 0.70
CA LYS A 354 -31.41 -1.00 0.85
C LYS A 354 -32.81 -0.44 1.06
N GLU A 355 -33.84 -1.27 0.89
CA GLU A 355 -35.25 -0.89 1.01
C GLU A 355 -35.57 -0.12 2.31
N HIS A 356 -34.89 -0.46 3.41
CA HIS A 356 -35.10 0.16 4.73
C HIS A 356 -33.89 0.94 5.24
N ALA A 357 -32.85 1.15 4.44
CA ALA A 357 -31.63 1.84 4.87
C ALA A 357 -31.06 2.70 3.75
N GLN A 358 -30.99 4.00 3.98
CA GLN A 358 -30.50 4.99 3.03
C GLN A 358 -29.27 5.68 3.61
N PRO A 359 -28.06 5.33 3.17
CA PRO A 359 -26.83 5.83 3.78
C PRO A 359 -26.67 7.34 3.66
N ARG A 360 -26.52 8.00 4.82
CA ARG A 360 -26.43 9.45 4.96
C ARG A 360 -25.36 9.83 5.97
N MET A 361 -24.43 10.69 5.57
CA MET A 361 -23.35 11.16 6.43
C MET A 361 -23.13 12.66 6.35
N LYS A 362 -22.67 13.21 7.48
CA LYS A 362 -22.14 14.56 7.60
C LYS A 362 -20.67 14.46 7.95
N PHE A 363 -19.84 15.19 7.23
CA PHE A 363 -18.40 15.24 7.48
C PHE A 363 -18.03 16.62 8.01
N ARG A 364 -17.11 16.68 8.97
CA ARG A 364 -16.61 17.93 9.54
C ARG A 364 -15.11 17.86 9.76
N VAL A 365 -14.47 19.03 9.77
CA VAL A 365 -13.06 19.18 10.12
C VAL A 365 -12.94 20.21 11.23
N LEU A 366 -12.28 19.83 12.32
CA LEU A 366 -11.95 20.74 13.41
C LEU A 366 -10.43 20.99 13.41
N ALA A 367 -10.05 22.25 13.58
CA ALA A 367 -8.66 22.66 13.81
C ALA A 367 -8.56 23.25 15.22
N ASP A 368 -7.71 22.65 16.06
CA ASP A 368 -7.54 23.03 17.47
C ASP A 368 -8.87 23.15 18.23
N GLY A 369 -9.79 22.21 17.97
CA GLY A 369 -11.12 22.14 18.60
C GLY A 369 -12.18 23.05 17.97
N LYS A 370 -11.84 23.88 16.99
CA LYS A 370 -12.80 24.73 16.27
C LYS A 370 -13.20 24.10 14.94
N GLU A 371 -14.50 23.97 14.70
CA GLU A 371 -15.01 23.58 13.37
C GLU A 371 -14.61 24.63 12.32
N VAL A 372 -13.87 24.19 11.31
CA VAL A 372 -13.37 25.02 10.21
C VAL A 372 -13.99 24.64 8.87
N TRP A 373 -14.66 23.48 8.80
CA TRP A 373 -15.38 23.02 7.62
C TRP A 373 -16.45 21.99 7.99
N ALA A 374 -17.55 21.98 7.24
CA ALA A 374 -18.58 20.96 7.27
C ALA A 374 -19.12 20.70 5.86
N SER A 375 -19.30 19.43 5.49
CA SER A 375 -19.86 19.03 4.19
C SER A 375 -21.34 19.38 4.09
N LYS A 376 -21.94 19.27 2.90
CA LYS A 376 -23.39 19.04 2.80
C LYS A 376 -23.74 17.66 3.36
N LEU A 377 -25.04 17.38 3.57
CA LEU A 377 -25.46 16.01 3.88
C LEU A 377 -25.14 15.13 2.66
N ALA A 378 -24.21 14.20 2.81
CA ALA A 378 -23.78 13.29 1.77
C ALA A 378 -24.67 12.05 1.78
N THR A 379 -25.18 11.67 0.61
CA THR A 379 -25.91 10.43 0.37
C THR A 379 -25.05 9.48 -0.48
N TRP A 380 -25.45 8.21 -0.61
CA TRP A 380 -24.80 7.27 -1.53
C TRP A 380 -24.77 7.75 -3.00
N GLU A 381 -25.74 8.57 -3.41
CA GLU A 381 -25.79 9.16 -4.76
C GLU A 381 -24.99 10.46 -4.90
N SER A 382 -24.58 11.06 -3.78
CA SER A 382 -23.85 12.33 -3.80
C SER A 382 -22.43 12.15 -4.34
N PRO A 383 -21.92 13.07 -5.18
CA PRO A 383 -20.50 13.10 -5.50
C PRO A 383 -19.68 13.36 -4.23
N GLY A 384 -18.41 12.96 -4.24
CA GLY A 384 -17.47 13.35 -3.19
C GLY A 384 -17.32 14.87 -3.13
N GLU A 385 -17.23 15.41 -1.91
CA GLU A 385 -17.08 16.84 -1.65
C GLU A 385 -15.62 17.18 -1.33
N ASP A 386 -15.01 18.05 -2.14
CA ASP A 386 -13.65 18.54 -1.93
C ASP A 386 -13.57 19.43 -0.67
N VAL A 387 -12.55 19.18 0.17
CA VAL A 387 -12.14 20.07 1.25
C VAL A 387 -10.70 20.52 1.03
N ARG A 388 -10.46 21.83 1.15
CA ARG A 388 -9.13 22.45 1.06
C ARG A 388 -9.03 23.56 2.11
N LEU A 389 -8.18 23.37 3.11
CA LEU A 389 -8.07 24.27 4.26
C LEU A 389 -6.63 24.72 4.46
N ASP A 390 -6.46 25.98 4.86
CA ASP A 390 -5.21 26.47 5.44
C ASP A 390 -5.11 25.97 6.88
N VAL A 391 -4.00 25.29 7.20
CA VAL A 391 -3.76 24.71 8.53
C VAL A 391 -2.44 25.20 9.14
N ARG A 392 -1.92 26.36 8.67
CA ARG A 392 -0.70 26.95 9.23
C ARG A 392 -0.84 27.18 10.74
N GLY A 393 0.10 26.61 11.49
CA GLY A 393 0.16 26.72 12.94
C GLY A 393 -0.81 25.81 13.71
N VAL A 394 -1.70 25.08 13.02
CA VAL A 394 -2.64 24.14 13.65
C VAL A 394 -1.87 23.03 14.34
N GLN A 395 -2.18 22.76 15.60
CA GLN A 395 -1.53 21.70 16.38
C GLN A 395 -2.24 20.37 16.21
N ILE A 396 -3.57 20.40 16.20
CA ILE A 396 -4.43 19.22 16.14
C ILE A 396 -5.50 19.42 15.07
N LEU A 397 -5.59 18.45 14.15
CA LEU A 397 -6.65 18.36 13.15
C LEU A 397 -7.55 17.16 13.48
N VAL A 398 -8.87 17.35 13.54
CA VAL A 398 -9.83 16.28 13.77
C VAL A 398 -10.72 16.11 12.56
N LEU A 399 -10.77 14.90 12.01
CA LEU A 399 -11.75 14.51 11.00
C LEU A 399 -12.94 13.86 11.69
N VAL A 400 -14.14 14.38 11.47
CA VAL A 400 -15.37 13.86 12.05
C VAL A 400 -16.24 13.29 10.95
N SER A 401 -16.51 11.99 11.03
CA SER A 401 -17.51 11.31 10.22
C SER A 401 -18.73 11.06 11.10
N ASP A 402 -19.88 11.59 10.72
CA ASP A 402 -21.11 11.53 11.52
C ASP A 402 -22.26 11.02 10.65
N PHE A 403 -23.25 10.37 11.27
CA PHE A 403 -24.44 9.86 10.57
C PHE A 403 -25.71 10.42 11.24
N GLU A 404 -26.77 10.61 10.46
CA GLU A 404 -28.06 11.05 11.02
C GLU A 404 -28.82 9.88 11.66
N GLU A 405 -29.66 10.15 12.66
CA GLU A 405 -30.52 9.14 13.31
C GLU A 405 -31.20 8.24 12.25
N PHE A 406 -31.18 6.92 12.49
CA PHE A 406 -31.70 5.85 11.60
C PHE A 406 -30.83 5.38 10.42
N SER A 407 -29.55 5.79 10.34
CA SER A 407 -28.63 5.39 9.25
C SER A 407 -27.50 4.42 9.68
N ASP A 408 -27.41 3.99 10.94
CA ASP A 408 -26.15 3.49 11.53
C ASP A 408 -25.61 2.14 11.00
N ALA A 409 -26.47 1.18 10.66
CA ALA A 409 -26.05 -0.19 10.42
C ALA A 409 -25.32 -0.41 9.08
N LEU A 410 -25.50 0.49 8.10
CA LEU A 410 -25.01 0.32 6.73
C LEU A 410 -24.39 1.58 6.12
N THR A 411 -24.04 2.55 6.96
CA THR A 411 -23.47 3.81 6.49
C THR A 411 -21.98 3.87 6.74
N TRP A 412 -21.23 3.96 5.64
CA TRP A 412 -19.78 4.02 5.64
C TRP A 412 -19.29 5.27 4.92
N GLY A 413 -18.44 6.01 5.60
CA GLY A 413 -17.86 7.26 5.11
C GLY A 413 -16.46 7.04 4.60
N VAL A 414 -16.01 7.89 3.70
CA VAL A 414 -14.68 7.86 3.11
C VAL A 414 -14.11 9.27 3.12
N TRP A 415 -12.94 9.42 3.72
CA TRP A 415 -12.03 10.53 3.49
C TRP A 415 -11.00 10.08 2.46
N GLY A 416 -11.31 10.29 1.18
CA GLY A 416 -10.45 9.98 0.06
C GLY A 416 -9.33 11.01 -0.07
N ASP A 417 -8.12 10.55 -0.36
CA ASP A 417 -6.97 11.41 -0.67
C ASP A 417 -6.65 12.44 0.45
N ALA A 418 -7.00 12.10 1.70
CA ALA A 418 -6.82 12.97 2.85
C ALA A 418 -5.33 13.16 3.15
N ARG A 419 -4.84 14.38 3.00
CA ARG A 419 -3.43 14.72 3.11
C ARG A 419 -3.17 16.10 3.70
N VAL A 420 -1.97 16.27 4.25
CA VAL A 420 -1.41 17.55 4.67
C VAL A 420 -0.11 17.84 3.92
N VAL A 421 0.14 19.11 3.66
CA VAL A 421 1.30 19.60 2.89
C VAL A 421 2.04 20.66 3.70
N ARG A 422 3.37 20.62 3.68
CA ARG A 422 4.26 21.59 4.32
C ARG A 422 4.32 22.90 3.55
#